data_AF-A0A841TEJ6-F1
#
_entry.id   AF-A0A841TEJ6-F1
#
_cell.length_a   1.000
_cell.length_b   1.000
_cell.length_c   1.000
_cell.angle_alpha   90.00
_cell.angle_beta   90.00
_cell.angle_gamma   90.00
#
_symmetry.space_group_name_H-M   'P 1'
#
loop_
_entity.id
_entity.type
_entity.pdbx_description
1 polymer ?
#
loop_
_entity_poly.entity_id
_entity_poly.type
_entity_poly.pdbx_seq_one_letter_code
_entity_poly.pdbx_strand_id
1 'polypeptide(L)'
;MNQILLITDGGSNVGESPVVAAAQALAEGIVVNVAGVVDEGSIGEHGAAEIEEIARAGGGMSRIVASRQLSQTVQMMTRQTVVGTIRQAVNQELRQLFGVESVAALPPAKRADVVEVMEDLTETAPLRVALLIDASASMKPKLAAVAEAIRDLTLSLQARKGESSVAVFHFPGDSDREPCVMDCSWTDSPGRIEALFGKLRMRGTTPTGPAIMQVIGFYLETCGRIKQEEERSPLKKRDDIDGRRSDYVV
;
A
#
# COMPACT_ATOMS: atom_id res chain seq x y z
N MET A 1 6.09 3.78 4.01
CA MET A 1 5.46 2.57 3.43
C MET A 1 4.30 3.00 2.56
N ASN A 2 4.15 2.39 1.39
CA ASN A 2 3.16 2.77 0.39
C ASN A 2 2.26 1.57 0.07
N GLN A 3 0.95 1.77 0.08
CA GLN A 3 -0.01 0.71 -0.19
C GLN A 3 -1.09 1.17 -1.17
N ILE A 4 -1.49 0.30 -2.08
CA ILE A 4 -2.74 0.41 -2.82
C ILE A 4 -3.71 -0.57 -2.19
N LEU A 5 -4.90 -0.10 -1.83
CA LEU A 5 -5.99 -0.96 -1.41
C LEU A 5 -7.11 -0.87 -2.45
N LEU A 6 -7.21 -1.92 -3.26
CA LEU A 6 -8.23 -2.08 -4.27
C LEU A 6 -9.50 -2.66 -3.62
N ILE A 7 -10.63 -1.99 -3.78
CA ILE A 7 -11.94 -2.46 -3.36
C ILE A 7 -12.76 -2.71 -4.62
N THR A 8 -13.07 -3.97 -4.91
CA THR A 8 -13.76 -4.39 -6.14
C THR A 8 -14.66 -5.58 -5.87
N ASP A 9 -15.58 -5.87 -6.76
CA ASP A 9 -16.29 -7.16 -6.80
C ASP A 9 -15.80 -8.09 -7.93
N GLY A 10 -14.69 -7.72 -8.59
CA GLY A 10 -13.98 -8.50 -9.59
C GLY A 10 -14.46 -8.25 -11.02
N GLY A 11 -13.85 -8.95 -11.98
CA GLY A 11 -14.27 -8.93 -13.38
C GLY A 11 -13.64 -7.81 -14.19
N SER A 12 -12.34 -7.60 -14.04
CA SER A 12 -11.63 -6.69 -14.96
C SER A 12 -11.84 -7.17 -16.39
N ASN A 13 -12.34 -6.27 -17.23
CA ASN A 13 -12.83 -6.62 -18.57
C ASN A 13 -12.33 -5.70 -19.67
N VAL A 14 -11.56 -4.66 -19.31
CA VAL A 14 -11.05 -3.65 -20.25
C VAL A 14 -9.63 -3.24 -19.86
N GLY A 15 -8.75 -3.11 -20.86
CA GLY A 15 -7.41 -2.54 -20.70
C GLY A 15 -6.33 -3.57 -20.37
N GLU A 16 -5.21 -3.06 -19.83
CA GLU A 16 -4.06 -3.87 -19.42
C GLU A 16 -4.39 -4.79 -18.24
N SER A 17 -3.69 -5.93 -18.14
CA SER A 17 -3.89 -6.89 -17.07
C SER A 17 -3.66 -6.26 -15.69
N PRO A 18 -4.60 -6.38 -14.74
CA PRO A 18 -4.42 -5.86 -13.39
C PRO A 18 -3.33 -6.58 -12.59
N VAL A 19 -3.04 -7.84 -12.95
CA VAL A 19 -1.94 -8.62 -12.34
C VAL A 19 -0.58 -8.03 -12.72
N VAL A 20 -0.40 -7.65 -13.99
CA VAL A 20 0.84 -7.01 -14.48
C VAL A 20 1.02 -5.64 -13.82
N ALA A 21 -0.05 -4.84 -13.75
CA ALA A 21 -0.01 -3.54 -13.08
C ALA A 21 0.33 -3.67 -11.59
N ALA A 22 -0.19 -4.67 -10.89
CA ALA A 22 0.14 -4.93 -9.49
C ALA A 22 1.60 -5.38 -9.30
N ALA A 23 2.13 -6.21 -10.20
CA ALA A 23 3.55 -6.56 -10.18
C ALA A 23 4.45 -5.33 -10.37
N GLN A 24 4.06 -4.40 -11.24
CA GLN A 24 4.76 -3.13 -11.40
C GLN A 24 4.69 -2.27 -10.14
N ALA A 25 3.54 -2.20 -9.47
CA ALA A 25 3.41 -1.48 -8.20
C ALA A 25 4.41 -2.00 -7.15
N LEU A 26 4.53 -3.33 -7.02
CA LEU A 26 5.49 -3.96 -6.12
C LEU A 26 6.94 -3.65 -6.54
N ALA A 27 7.21 -3.63 -7.84
CA ALA A 27 8.51 -3.22 -8.39
C ALA A 27 8.85 -1.76 -8.06
N GLU A 28 7.86 -0.89 -7.80
CA GLU A 28 8.04 0.48 -7.30
C GLU A 28 7.99 0.59 -5.77
N GLY A 29 7.91 -0.52 -5.03
CA GLY A 29 7.84 -0.51 -3.56
C GLY A 29 6.46 -0.16 -3.00
N ILE A 30 5.40 -0.39 -3.77
CA ILE A 30 4.01 -0.16 -3.39
C ILE A 30 3.32 -1.52 -3.27
N VAL A 31 2.83 -1.86 -2.09
CA VAL A 31 2.13 -3.12 -1.87
C VAL A 31 0.67 -3.02 -2.29
N VAL A 32 0.14 -3.98 -3.04
CA VAL A 32 -1.27 -4.00 -3.48
C VAL A 32 -2.08 -5.02 -2.69
N ASN A 33 -3.02 -4.52 -1.91
CA ASN A 33 -4.04 -5.31 -1.21
C ASN A 33 -5.35 -5.25 -1.98
N VAL A 34 -6.14 -6.34 -1.95
CA VAL A 34 -7.42 -6.42 -2.68
C VAL A 34 -8.54 -6.91 -1.76
N ALA A 35 -9.55 -6.07 -1.55
CA ALA A 35 -10.77 -6.40 -0.83
C ALA A 35 -11.91 -6.65 -1.83
N GLY A 36 -12.26 -7.92 -1.99
CA GLY A 36 -13.41 -8.40 -2.76
C GLY A 36 -14.71 -8.22 -1.99
N VAL A 37 -15.67 -7.46 -2.50
CA VAL A 37 -16.94 -7.23 -1.80
C VAL A 37 -18.07 -8.07 -2.40
N VAL A 38 -18.59 -9.01 -1.61
CA VAL A 38 -19.80 -9.78 -1.93
C VAL A 38 -21.03 -9.19 -1.26
N ASP A 39 -22.17 -9.28 -1.95
CA ASP A 39 -23.50 -9.10 -1.34
C ASP A 39 -24.12 -10.48 -1.05
N GLU A 40 -25.44 -10.61 -0.90
CA GLU A 40 -26.15 -11.90 -0.69
C GLU A 40 -25.97 -12.97 -1.80
N GLY A 41 -25.02 -12.79 -2.72
CA GLY A 41 -24.58 -13.77 -3.72
C GLY A 41 -23.06 -14.00 -3.68
N SER A 42 -22.56 -14.97 -4.45
CA SER A 42 -21.12 -15.25 -4.52
C SER A 42 -20.41 -14.32 -5.51
N ILE A 43 -19.16 -13.95 -5.20
CA ILE A 43 -18.18 -13.59 -6.24
C ILE A 43 -17.99 -14.86 -7.08
N GLY A 44 -18.18 -14.77 -8.40
CA GLY A 44 -17.93 -15.92 -9.27
C GLY A 44 -16.48 -16.39 -9.15
N GLU A 45 -16.22 -17.68 -9.35
CA GLU A 45 -14.88 -18.28 -9.19
C GLU A 45 -13.78 -17.52 -9.95
N HIS A 46 -14.11 -16.98 -11.12
CA HIS A 46 -13.20 -16.17 -11.94
C HIS A 46 -12.82 -14.84 -11.28
N GLY A 47 -13.76 -14.16 -10.60
CA GLY A 47 -13.48 -12.92 -9.89
C GLY A 47 -12.65 -13.16 -8.62
N ALA A 48 -12.88 -14.28 -7.93
CA ALA A 48 -12.10 -14.67 -6.75
C ALA A 48 -10.64 -14.95 -7.12
N ALA A 49 -10.41 -15.70 -8.19
CA ALA A 49 -9.07 -15.99 -8.69
C ALA A 49 -8.33 -14.73 -9.12
N GLU A 50 -8.99 -13.83 -9.86
CA GLU A 50 -8.42 -12.55 -10.26
C GLU A 50 -7.99 -11.71 -9.05
N ILE A 51 -8.86 -11.58 -8.04
CA ILE A 51 -8.58 -10.84 -6.80
C ILE A 51 -7.35 -11.39 -6.07
N GLU A 52 -7.23 -12.72 -5.99
CA GLU A 52 -6.08 -13.38 -5.38
C GLU A 52 -4.79 -13.18 -6.19
N GLU A 53 -4.85 -13.29 -7.51
CA GLU A 53 -3.69 -13.11 -8.38
C GLU A 53 -3.15 -11.68 -8.35
N ILE A 54 -4.02 -10.67 -8.35
CA ILE A 54 -3.63 -9.25 -8.24
C ILE A 54 -2.89 -9.02 -6.92
N ALA A 55 -3.47 -9.44 -5.79
CA ALA A 55 -2.85 -9.25 -4.49
C ALA A 55 -1.50 -9.97 -4.37
N ARG A 56 -1.41 -11.20 -4.87
CA ARG A 56 -0.19 -11.99 -4.88
C ARG A 56 0.91 -11.32 -5.72
N ALA A 57 0.57 -10.84 -6.91
CA ALA A 57 1.52 -10.14 -7.79
C ALA A 57 1.98 -8.81 -7.17
N GLY A 58 1.09 -8.11 -6.47
CA GLY A 58 1.40 -6.88 -5.74
C GLY A 58 2.03 -7.07 -4.36
N GLY A 59 2.33 -8.31 -3.95
CA GLY A 59 2.97 -8.62 -2.67
C GLY A 59 2.10 -8.36 -1.43
N GLY A 60 0.80 -8.19 -1.61
CA GLY A 60 -0.16 -7.92 -0.55
C GLY A 60 -1.09 -9.10 -0.29
N MET A 61 -2.28 -8.79 0.24
CA MET A 61 -3.27 -9.81 0.62
C MET A 61 -4.60 -9.58 -0.10
N SER A 62 -5.30 -10.69 -0.35
CA SER A 62 -6.68 -10.68 -0.84
C SER A 62 -7.65 -11.18 0.23
N ARG A 63 -8.83 -10.57 0.31
CA ARG A 63 -9.95 -11.06 1.13
C ARG A 63 -11.27 -10.84 0.42
N ILE A 64 -12.11 -11.87 0.37
CA ILE A 64 -13.50 -11.77 -0.07
C ILE A 64 -14.38 -11.66 1.17
N VAL A 65 -15.16 -10.59 1.28
CA VAL A 65 -15.93 -10.28 2.48
C VAL A 65 -17.30 -9.71 2.14
N ALA A 66 -18.26 -9.93 3.04
CA ALA A 66 -19.55 -9.27 2.97
C ALA A 66 -19.39 -7.77 3.26
N SER A 67 -20.22 -6.93 2.64
CA SER A 67 -20.25 -5.48 2.87
C SER A 67 -20.22 -5.10 4.36
N ARG A 68 -20.93 -5.86 5.20
CA ARG A 68 -21.03 -5.67 6.67
C ARG A 68 -19.69 -5.77 7.41
N GLN A 69 -18.73 -6.52 6.86
CA GLN A 69 -17.42 -6.79 7.46
C GLN A 69 -16.29 -6.03 6.77
N LEU A 70 -16.62 -5.20 5.76
CA LEU A 70 -15.63 -4.53 4.93
C LEU A 70 -14.71 -3.61 5.74
N SER A 71 -15.29 -2.77 6.61
CA SER A 71 -14.53 -1.83 7.45
C SER A 71 -13.44 -2.51 8.27
N GLN A 72 -13.81 -3.55 9.03
CA GLN A 72 -12.88 -4.32 9.86
C GLN A 72 -11.80 -5.02 9.01
N THR A 73 -12.19 -5.54 7.85
CA THR A 73 -11.29 -6.27 6.96
C THR A 73 -10.24 -5.35 6.36
N VAL A 74 -10.66 -4.19 5.86
CA VAL A 74 -9.77 -3.18 5.26
C VAL A 74 -8.73 -2.68 6.27
N GLN A 75 -9.16 -2.40 7.51
CA GLN A 75 -8.25 -2.01 8.59
C GLN A 75 -7.25 -3.13 8.93
N MET A 76 -7.75 -4.35 9.08
CA MET A 76 -6.93 -5.52 9.37
C MET A 76 -5.90 -5.77 8.27
N MET A 77 -6.31 -5.71 7.00
CA MET A 77 -5.43 -5.89 5.85
C MET A 77 -4.32 -4.84 5.85
N THR A 78 -4.67 -3.57 6.01
CA THR A 78 -3.70 -2.46 6.05
C THR A 78 -2.65 -2.68 7.15
N ARG A 79 -3.10 -3.03 8.37
CA ARG A 79 -2.21 -3.27 9.52
C ARG A 79 -1.31 -4.49 9.31
N GLN A 80 -1.86 -5.61 8.85
CA GLN A 80 -1.07 -6.82 8.60
C GLN A 80 -0.04 -6.60 7.48
N THR A 81 -0.38 -5.84 6.45
CA THR A 81 0.57 -5.47 5.38
C THR A 81 1.69 -4.57 5.91
N VAL A 82 1.41 -3.63 6.82
CA VAL A 82 2.45 -2.85 7.51
C VAL A 82 3.40 -3.77 8.28
N VAL A 83 2.87 -4.62 9.16
CA VAL A 83 3.67 -5.54 9.97
C VAL A 83 4.50 -6.48 9.10
N GLY A 84 3.91 -7.00 8.02
CA GLY A 84 4.58 -7.85 7.04
C GLY A 84 5.73 -7.13 6.33
N THR A 85 5.50 -5.90 5.89
CA THR A 85 6.51 -5.05 5.22
C THR A 85 7.70 -4.77 6.14
N ILE A 86 7.43 -4.40 7.40
CA ILE A 86 8.47 -4.18 8.41
C ILE A 86 9.25 -5.46 8.67
N ARG A 87 8.56 -6.59 8.86
CA ARG A 87 9.21 -7.89 9.07
C ARG A 87 10.11 -8.28 7.91
N GLN A 88 9.69 -8.02 6.68
CA GLN A 88 10.49 -8.28 5.49
C GLN A 88 11.75 -7.41 5.46
N ALA A 89 11.61 -6.10 5.71
CA ALA A 89 12.74 -5.18 5.77
C ALA A 89 13.75 -5.58 6.86
N VAL A 90 13.28 -5.87 8.07
CA VAL A 90 14.14 -6.32 9.19
C VAL A 90 14.83 -7.65 8.87
N ASN A 91 14.12 -8.62 8.29
CA ASN A 91 14.75 -9.88 7.88
C ASN A 91 15.83 -9.66 6.81
N GLN A 92 15.62 -8.72 5.88
CA GLN A 92 16.61 -8.38 4.85
C GLN A 92 17.86 -7.76 5.48
N GLU A 93 17.71 -6.81 6.40
CA GLU A 93 18.81 -6.21 7.16
C GLU A 93 19.59 -7.26 7.98
N LEU A 94 18.88 -8.15 8.67
CA LEU A 94 19.49 -9.23 9.44
C LEU A 94 20.32 -10.19 8.58
N ARG A 95 19.83 -10.50 7.37
CA ARG A 95 20.57 -11.32 6.41
C ARG A 95 21.82 -10.61 5.91
N GLN A 96 21.70 -9.34 5.53
CA GLN A 96 22.80 -8.56 4.95
C GLN A 96 23.91 -8.27 5.96
N LEU A 97 23.56 -7.87 7.18
CA LEU A 97 24.53 -7.43 8.20
C LEU A 97 25.05 -8.57 9.09
N PHE A 98 24.21 -9.58 9.36
CA PHE A 98 24.51 -10.61 10.37
C PHE A 98 24.45 -12.05 9.82
N GLY A 99 24.08 -12.26 8.55
CA GLY A 99 23.93 -13.59 7.97
C GLY A 99 22.82 -14.44 8.60
N VAL A 100 21.87 -13.80 9.31
CA VAL A 100 20.78 -14.50 10.01
C VAL A 100 19.54 -14.52 9.10
N GLU A 101 19.01 -15.71 8.82
CA GLU A 101 17.90 -15.87 7.85
C GLU A 101 16.59 -15.20 8.28
N SER A 102 16.32 -15.12 9.58
CA SER A 102 15.11 -14.48 10.10
C SER A 102 15.20 -14.10 11.57
N VAL A 103 14.31 -13.20 12.00
CA VAL A 103 14.10 -12.86 13.42
C VAL A 103 13.85 -14.12 14.29
N ALA A 104 13.20 -15.15 13.73
CA ALA A 104 12.92 -16.39 14.47
C ALA A 104 14.18 -17.22 14.80
N ALA A 105 15.26 -17.03 14.05
CA ALA A 105 16.54 -17.69 14.30
C ALA A 105 17.37 -17.00 15.40
N LEU A 106 16.97 -15.80 15.84
CA LEU A 106 17.67 -15.08 16.90
C LEU A 106 17.46 -15.74 18.28
N PRO A 107 18.46 -15.67 19.18
CA PRO A 107 18.29 -16.04 20.58
C PRO A 107 17.12 -15.29 21.25
N PRO A 108 16.43 -15.87 22.25
CA PRO A 108 15.21 -15.28 22.83
C PRO A 108 15.34 -13.83 23.27
N ALA A 109 16.45 -13.45 23.93
CA ALA A 109 16.68 -12.07 24.36
C ALA A 109 16.74 -11.09 23.18
N LYS A 110 17.62 -11.35 22.20
CA LYS A 110 17.73 -10.50 21.00
C LYS A 110 16.45 -10.48 20.16
N ARG A 111 15.70 -11.57 20.17
CA ARG A 111 14.41 -11.65 19.48
C ARG A 111 13.39 -10.70 20.11
N ALA A 112 13.36 -10.62 21.44
CA ALA A 112 12.49 -9.68 22.15
C ALA A 112 12.81 -8.23 21.75
N ASP A 113 14.10 -7.86 21.78
CA ASP A 113 14.55 -6.52 21.38
C ASP A 113 14.12 -6.17 19.94
N VAL A 114 14.30 -7.10 19.01
CA VAL A 114 13.92 -6.88 17.60
C VAL A 114 12.40 -6.77 17.43
N VAL A 115 11.62 -7.56 18.18
CA VAL A 115 10.15 -7.47 18.13
C VAL A 115 9.67 -6.13 18.67
N GLU A 116 10.25 -5.62 19.76
CA GLU A 116 9.92 -4.30 20.32
C GLU A 116 10.18 -3.19 19.30
N VAL A 117 11.34 -3.20 18.64
CA VAL A 117 11.65 -2.24 17.57
C VAL A 117 10.66 -2.34 16.41
N MET A 118 10.25 -3.56 16.03
CA MET A 118 9.25 -3.75 14.97
C MET A 118 7.87 -3.19 15.34
N GLU A 119 7.46 -3.32 16.61
CA GLU A 119 6.21 -2.74 17.12
C GLU A 119 6.26 -1.21 17.09
N ASP A 120 7.37 -0.61 17.52
CA ASP A 120 7.58 0.83 17.45
C ASP A 120 7.56 1.36 16.01
N LEU A 121 8.19 0.65 15.07
CA LEU A 121 8.14 1.00 13.65
C LEU A 121 6.72 0.89 13.08
N THR A 122 5.93 -0.07 13.55
CA THR A 122 4.54 -0.24 13.11
C THR A 122 3.69 0.99 13.46
N GLU A 123 3.94 1.60 14.61
CA GLU A 123 3.21 2.78 15.07
C GLU A 123 3.76 4.11 14.54
N THR A 124 5.07 4.20 14.29
CA THR A 124 5.75 5.47 13.98
C THR A 124 6.09 5.68 12.50
N ALA A 125 6.21 4.61 11.71
CA ALA A 125 6.64 4.74 10.32
C ALA A 125 5.57 5.44 9.46
N PRO A 126 5.97 6.28 8.48
CA PRO A 126 5.03 6.96 7.60
C PRO A 126 4.29 5.96 6.73
N LEU A 127 2.98 6.13 6.61
CA LEU A 127 2.10 5.25 5.86
C LEU A 127 1.24 6.04 4.88
N ARG A 128 1.35 5.70 3.60
CA ARG A 128 0.50 6.24 2.55
C ARG A 128 -0.35 5.12 1.99
N VAL A 129 -1.67 5.35 1.95
CA VAL A 129 -2.65 4.37 1.45
C VAL A 129 -3.48 5.03 0.35
N ALA A 130 -3.34 4.54 -0.87
CA ALA A 130 -4.21 4.92 -1.98
C ALA A 130 -5.37 3.92 -2.05
N LEU A 131 -6.58 4.41 -1.82
CA LEU A 131 -7.81 3.66 -1.95
C LEU A 131 -8.25 3.71 -3.40
N LEU A 132 -8.32 2.54 -4.04
CA LEU A 132 -8.78 2.42 -5.42
C LEU A 132 -10.13 1.70 -5.42
N ILE A 133 -11.19 2.43 -5.73
CA ILE A 133 -12.57 1.99 -5.54
C ILE A 133 -13.20 1.66 -6.89
N ASP A 134 -13.74 0.46 -6.99
CA ASP A 134 -14.60 0.07 -8.10
C ASP A 134 -15.96 0.77 -7.98
N ALA A 135 -16.29 1.56 -8.99
CA ALA A 135 -17.55 2.25 -9.19
C ALA A 135 -18.36 1.63 -10.35
N SER A 136 -18.16 0.34 -10.63
CA SER A 136 -19.00 -0.39 -11.58
C SER A 136 -20.47 -0.46 -11.11
N ALA A 137 -21.38 -0.75 -12.03
CA ALA A 137 -22.81 -0.83 -11.73
C ALA A 137 -23.16 -1.84 -10.61
N SER A 138 -22.39 -2.93 -10.48
CA SER A 138 -22.57 -3.95 -9.44
C SER A 138 -22.14 -3.49 -8.04
N MET A 139 -21.36 -2.41 -7.95
CA MET A 139 -20.94 -1.80 -6.68
C MET A 139 -22.01 -0.88 -6.07
N LYS A 140 -23.11 -0.61 -6.78
CA LYS A 140 -24.20 0.25 -6.30
C LYS A 140 -24.74 -0.06 -4.91
N PRO A 141 -25.14 -1.30 -4.60
CA PRO A 141 -25.62 -1.64 -3.26
C PRO A 141 -24.50 -1.61 -2.20
N LYS A 142 -23.23 -1.69 -2.61
CA LYS A 142 -22.07 -1.84 -1.73
C LYS A 142 -21.44 -0.51 -1.32
N LEU A 143 -21.68 0.58 -2.07
CA LEU A 143 -21.02 1.87 -1.85
C LEU A 143 -21.20 2.44 -0.44
N ALA A 144 -22.36 2.26 0.20
CA ALA A 144 -22.58 2.77 1.55
C ALA A 144 -21.58 2.14 2.54
N ALA A 145 -21.35 0.82 2.41
CA ALA A 145 -20.37 0.09 3.23
C ALA A 145 -18.94 0.46 2.87
N VAL A 146 -18.64 0.72 1.59
CA VAL A 146 -17.33 1.20 1.14
C VAL A 146 -17.01 2.58 1.74
N ALA A 147 -17.97 3.51 1.70
CA ALA A 147 -17.82 4.84 2.27
C ALA A 147 -17.56 4.78 3.78
N GLU A 148 -18.30 3.94 4.49
CA GLU A 148 -18.09 3.67 5.91
C GLU A 148 -16.71 3.07 6.19
N ALA A 149 -16.32 2.04 5.46
CA ALA A 149 -15.01 1.41 5.61
C ALA A 149 -13.85 2.38 5.43
N ILE A 150 -13.97 3.31 4.48
CA ILE A 150 -12.94 4.30 4.19
C ILE A 150 -12.86 5.37 5.29
N ARG A 151 -14.00 5.85 5.77
CA ARG A 151 -14.03 6.75 6.92
C ARG A 151 -13.38 6.10 8.13
N ASP A 152 -13.77 4.88 8.46
CA ASP A 152 -13.26 4.17 9.64
C ASP A 152 -11.77 3.86 9.49
N LEU A 153 -11.31 3.49 8.29
CA LEU A 153 -9.88 3.35 8.01
C LEU A 153 -9.13 4.66 8.24
N THR A 154 -9.65 5.78 7.73
CA THR A 154 -9.00 7.08 7.87
C THR A 154 -8.90 7.47 9.35
N LEU A 155 -9.96 7.26 10.13
CA LEU A 155 -9.94 7.45 11.59
C LEU A 155 -8.92 6.54 12.28
N SER A 156 -8.86 5.26 11.89
CA SER A 156 -7.86 4.33 12.41
C SER A 156 -6.42 4.75 12.09
N LEU A 157 -6.20 5.34 10.91
CA LEU A 157 -4.89 5.83 10.48
C LEU A 157 -4.50 7.12 11.21
N GLN A 158 -5.45 8.01 11.50
CA GLN A 158 -5.21 9.20 12.33
C GLN A 158 -4.78 8.86 13.76
N ALA A 159 -5.19 7.70 14.29
CA ALA A 159 -4.83 7.28 15.64
C ALA A 159 -3.37 6.82 15.77
N ARG A 160 -2.67 6.57 14.66
CA ARG A 160 -1.25 6.18 14.67
C ARG A 160 -0.36 7.37 15.07
N LYS A 161 0.77 7.08 15.71
CA LYS A 161 1.77 8.11 16.06
C LYS A 161 2.49 8.67 14.83
N GLY A 162 2.73 7.81 13.84
CA GLY A 162 3.39 8.17 12.58
C GLY A 162 2.46 8.84 11.58
N GLU A 163 3.05 9.65 10.70
CA GLU A 163 2.32 10.32 9.63
C GLU A 163 1.58 9.31 8.75
N SER A 164 0.26 9.48 8.65
CA SER A 164 -0.59 8.64 7.82
C SER A 164 -1.37 9.52 6.85
N SER A 165 -1.39 9.13 5.58
CA SER A 165 -2.14 9.85 4.55
C SER A 165 -2.89 8.89 3.66
N VAL A 166 -4.10 9.31 3.29
CA VAL A 166 -5.00 8.56 2.42
C VAL A 166 -5.26 9.38 1.16
N ALA A 167 -5.24 8.74 0.02
CA ALA A 167 -5.75 9.29 -1.24
C ALA A 167 -6.87 8.39 -1.74
N VAL A 168 -7.88 8.96 -2.39
CA VAL A 168 -9.07 8.24 -2.85
C VAL A 168 -9.21 8.39 -4.35
N PHE A 169 -9.37 7.25 -5.00
CA PHE A 169 -9.54 7.10 -6.43
C PHE A 169 -10.75 6.22 -6.70
N HIS A 170 -11.44 6.47 -7.82
CA HIS A 170 -12.42 5.55 -8.35
C HIS A 170 -12.20 5.23 -9.82
N PHE A 171 -12.65 4.06 -10.22
CA PHE A 171 -12.68 3.63 -11.62
C PHE A 171 -14.01 2.90 -11.89
N PRO A 172 -14.57 2.98 -13.11
CA PRO A 172 -14.07 3.72 -14.26
C PRO A 172 -14.24 5.24 -14.11
N GLY A 173 -13.39 6.01 -14.79
CA GLY A 173 -13.52 7.46 -14.85
C GLY A 173 -14.55 7.97 -15.86
N ASP A 174 -14.56 9.30 -16.07
CA ASP A 174 -15.61 9.96 -16.84
C ASP A 174 -15.49 9.80 -18.37
N SER A 175 -14.35 9.32 -18.87
CA SER A 175 -14.10 9.07 -20.28
C SER A 175 -13.16 7.88 -20.49
N ASP A 176 -13.17 7.26 -21.68
CA ASP A 176 -12.26 6.15 -22.02
C ASP A 176 -10.76 6.54 -21.94
N ARG A 177 -10.46 7.84 -21.95
CA ARG A 177 -9.10 8.38 -21.80
C ARG A 177 -8.68 8.58 -20.34
N GLU A 178 -9.62 8.50 -19.41
CA GLU A 178 -9.41 8.66 -17.99
C GLU A 178 -9.93 7.39 -17.31
N PRO A 179 -9.10 6.32 -17.23
CA PRO A 179 -9.53 5.05 -16.68
C PRO A 179 -9.90 5.16 -15.20
N CYS A 180 -9.32 6.14 -14.49
CA CYS A 180 -9.50 6.37 -13.06
C CYS A 180 -9.53 7.87 -12.77
N VAL A 181 -10.35 8.28 -11.79
CA VAL A 181 -10.45 9.67 -11.33
C VAL A 181 -9.92 9.75 -9.91
N MET A 182 -9.16 10.80 -9.61
CA MET A 182 -8.71 11.11 -8.25
C MET A 182 -9.77 11.97 -7.55
N ASP A 183 -10.53 11.38 -6.63
CA ASP A 183 -11.55 12.07 -5.87
C ASP A 183 -10.94 12.91 -4.74
N CYS A 184 -9.86 12.42 -4.14
CA CYS A 184 -9.14 13.11 -3.08
C CYS A 184 -7.65 12.81 -3.15
N SER A 185 -6.84 13.88 -3.22
CA SER A 185 -5.40 13.78 -3.02
C SER A 185 -5.07 13.48 -1.55
N TRP A 186 -3.78 13.30 -1.23
CA TRP A 186 -3.29 12.97 0.10
C TRP A 186 -3.95 13.84 1.18
N THR A 187 -4.64 13.17 2.10
CA THR A 187 -5.26 13.80 3.25
C THR A 187 -5.13 12.91 4.47
N ASP A 188 -5.02 13.53 5.61
CA ASP A 188 -5.16 12.91 6.92
C ASP A 188 -6.58 13.08 7.49
N SER A 189 -7.49 13.78 6.78
CA SER A 189 -8.72 14.32 7.35
C SER A 189 -9.98 13.58 6.85
N PRO A 190 -10.73 12.87 7.71
CA PRO A 190 -11.86 12.02 7.32
C PRO A 190 -13.03 12.80 6.71
N GLY A 191 -13.24 14.05 7.14
CA GLY A 191 -14.35 14.88 6.67
C GLY A 191 -14.31 15.23 5.17
N ARG A 192 -13.14 15.14 4.51
CA ARG A 192 -13.04 15.37 3.05
C ARG A 192 -13.57 14.18 2.24
N ILE A 193 -13.61 13.00 2.82
CA ILE A 193 -13.90 11.75 2.12
C ILE A 193 -15.42 11.50 2.02
N GLU A 194 -16.21 11.91 3.02
CA GLU A 194 -17.68 11.75 2.99
C GLU A 194 -18.34 12.52 1.85
N ALA A 195 -17.79 13.68 1.47
CA ALA A 195 -18.30 14.51 0.38
C ALA A 195 -18.10 13.90 -1.02
N LEU A 196 -17.29 12.84 -1.14
CA LEU A 196 -16.91 12.23 -2.42
C LEU A 196 -17.98 11.25 -2.93
N PHE A 197 -18.56 10.44 -2.03
CA PHE A 197 -19.47 9.35 -2.42
C PHE A 197 -20.83 9.82 -2.96
N GLY A 198 -21.25 11.05 -2.65
CA GLY A 198 -22.46 11.65 -3.23
C GLY A 198 -22.34 11.99 -4.71
N LYS A 199 -21.12 11.98 -5.27
CA LYS A 199 -20.83 12.41 -6.66
C LYS A 199 -20.40 11.26 -7.58
N LEU A 200 -20.14 10.07 -7.04
CA LEU A 200 -19.68 8.91 -7.81
C LEU A 200 -20.74 8.45 -8.80
N ARG A 201 -20.42 8.54 -10.09
CA ARG A 201 -21.28 8.08 -11.18
C ARG A 201 -20.87 6.68 -11.58
N MET A 202 -21.74 5.71 -11.32
CA MET A 202 -21.44 4.33 -11.68
C MET A 202 -21.60 4.06 -13.17
N ARG A 203 -20.70 3.25 -13.72
CA ARG A 203 -20.69 2.87 -15.14
C ARG A 203 -20.41 1.37 -15.31
N GLY A 204 -20.48 0.87 -16.54
CA GLY A 204 -20.48 -0.58 -16.83
C GLY A 204 -19.11 -1.23 -17.04
N THR A 205 -18.02 -0.48 -17.13
CA THR A 205 -16.68 -1.00 -17.46
C THR A 205 -15.75 -1.01 -16.27
N THR A 206 -14.81 -1.97 -16.19
CA THR A 206 -13.94 -2.17 -15.02
C THR A 206 -12.45 -2.19 -15.42
N PRO A 207 -11.85 -1.02 -15.74
CA PRO A 207 -10.45 -0.91 -16.18
C PRO A 207 -9.44 -0.96 -15.03
N THR A 208 -9.42 -2.07 -14.29
CA THR A 208 -8.63 -2.24 -13.06
C THR A 208 -7.13 -2.05 -13.26
N GLY A 209 -6.53 -2.64 -14.30
CA GLY A 209 -5.09 -2.52 -14.57
C GLY A 209 -4.66 -1.09 -14.89
N PRO A 210 -5.30 -0.41 -15.86
CA PRO A 210 -5.06 1.01 -16.12
C PRO A 210 -5.24 1.90 -14.88
N ALA A 211 -6.21 1.60 -14.03
CA ALA A 211 -6.44 2.35 -12.80
C ALA A 211 -5.28 2.17 -11.78
N ILE A 212 -4.77 0.96 -11.60
CA ILE A 212 -3.57 0.71 -10.78
C ILE A 212 -2.38 1.48 -11.32
N MET A 213 -2.16 1.48 -12.64
CA MET A 213 -1.05 2.21 -13.28
C MET A 213 -1.13 3.72 -13.04
N GLN A 214 -2.33 4.30 -13.08
CA GLN A 214 -2.51 5.72 -12.77
C GLN A 214 -2.18 6.04 -11.30
N VAL A 215 -2.57 5.16 -10.37
CA VAL A 215 -2.23 5.31 -8.94
C VAL A 215 -0.71 5.18 -8.71
N ILE A 216 -0.03 4.28 -9.41
CA ILE A 216 1.46 4.20 -9.39
C ILE A 216 2.05 5.53 -9.87
N GLY A 217 1.55 6.09 -10.97
CA GLY A 217 1.99 7.39 -11.48
C GLY A 217 1.83 8.51 -10.43
N PHE A 218 0.69 8.55 -9.74
CA PHE A 218 0.45 9.50 -8.65
C PHE A 218 1.44 9.33 -7.48
N TYR A 219 1.75 8.09 -7.10
CA TYR A 219 2.78 7.82 -6.09
C TYR A 219 4.15 8.35 -6.53
N LEU A 220 4.57 8.10 -7.76
CA LEU A 220 5.86 8.53 -8.28
C LEU A 220 5.96 10.06 -8.38
N GLU A 221 4.88 10.73 -8.75
CA GLU A 221 4.81 12.21 -8.83
C GLU A 221 4.88 12.85 -7.45
N THR A 222 4.15 12.31 -6.47
CA THR A 222 3.99 12.94 -5.14
C THR A 222 5.03 12.49 -4.12
N CYS A 223 5.57 11.28 -4.25
CA CYS A 223 6.52 10.69 -3.31
C CYS A 223 7.94 10.56 -3.90
N GLY A 224 8.15 10.85 -5.18
CA GLY A 224 9.41 10.61 -5.88
C GLY A 224 9.65 9.12 -6.17
N ARG A 225 10.84 8.79 -6.70
CA ARG A 225 11.25 7.38 -6.89
C ARG A 225 11.49 6.71 -5.54
N ILE A 226 10.53 5.91 -5.12
CA ILE A 226 10.47 5.23 -3.82
C ILE A 226 11.70 4.34 -3.55
N LYS A 227 12.35 3.81 -4.60
CA LYS A 227 13.52 2.91 -4.47
C LYS A 227 14.91 3.57 -4.56
N GLN A 228 15.05 4.86 -4.90
CA GLN A 228 16.38 5.44 -5.16
C GLN A 228 17.10 6.02 -3.93
N GLU A 229 16.49 6.03 -2.74
CA GLU A 229 17.15 6.55 -1.54
C GLU A 229 18.09 5.54 -0.85
N GLU A 230 18.02 4.24 -1.18
CA GLU A 230 18.89 3.21 -0.58
C GLU A 230 20.35 3.24 -1.10
N GLU A 231 20.66 3.97 -2.19
CA GLU A 231 22.02 3.99 -2.78
C GLU A 231 22.90 5.18 -2.36
N ARG A 232 22.40 6.14 -1.58
CA ARG A 232 23.21 7.29 -1.12
C ARG A 232 23.68 7.15 0.31
N SER A 233 24.62 6.24 0.54
CA SER A 233 25.49 6.31 1.72
C SER A 233 26.61 7.34 1.50
N PRO A 234 26.73 8.41 2.31
CA PRO A 234 27.90 9.26 2.28
C PRO A 234 29.02 8.56 3.08
N LEU A 235 29.85 7.78 2.38
CA LEU A 235 31.13 7.33 2.92
C LEU A 235 31.97 8.56 3.25
N LYS A 236 32.07 8.87 4.55
CA LYS A 236 33.07 9.77 5.13
C LYS A 236 34.46 9.33 4.65
N LYS A 237 35.14 10.17 3.87
CA LYS A 237 36.60 10.09 3.73
C LYS A 237 37.23 10.41 5.09
N ARG A 238 37.59 9.37 5.83
CA ARG A 238 38.65 9.41 6.84
C ARG A 238 39.89 8.87 6.16
N ASP A 239 40.77 9.77 5.73
CA ASP A 239 42.17 9.45 5.53
C ASP A 239 42.95 10.18 6.63
N ASP A 240 43.09 9.50 7.76
CA ASP A 240 44.21 9.70 8.68
C ASP A 240 45.41 9.00 8.03
N ILE A 241 46.42 9.78 7.63
CA ILE A 241 47.78 9.25 7.46
C ILE A 241 48.68 10.06 8.38
N ASP A 242 48.92 9.48 9.54
CA ASP A 242 50.00 9.80 10.46
C ASP A 242 51.35 9.52 9.77
N GLY A 243 52.26 10.49 9.83
CA GLY A 243 53.54 10.44 9.13
C GLY A 243 54.46 11.60 9.50
N ARG A 244 54.93 11.61 10.75
CA ARG A 244 56.02 12.48 11.26
C ARG A 244 57.24 12.56 10.31
N ARG A 245 57.75 13.77 10.10
CA ARG A 245 59.18 14.18 9.98
C ARG A 245 59.25 15.71 9.94
N SER A 246 59.60 16.37 11.04
CA SER A 246 60.95 16.88 11.41
C SER A 246 61.52 17.96 10.49
N ASP A 247 61.82 19.09 11.13
CA ASP A 247 62.90 20.06 10.88
C ASP A 247 62.66 21.26 9.97
N TYR A 248 62.62 22.45 10.60
CA TYR A 248 63.19 23.68 10.07
C TYR A 248 64.04 24.35 11.17
N VAL A 249 65.35 24.37 10.94
CA VAL A 249 66.33 25.34 11.47
C VAL A 249 67.17 25.74 10.26
N VAL A 250 67.01 26.98 9.77
CA VAL A 250 68.05 28.00 9.52
C VAL A 250 67.33 29.35 9.44
#